data_AF-A0A3M4QPE2-F1
#
_entry.id   AF-A0A3M4QPE2-F1
#
_cell.length_a   1.000
_cell.length_b   1.000
_cell.length_c   1.000
_cell.angle_alpha   90.00
_cell.angle_beta   90.00
_cell.angle_gamma   90.00
#
_symmetry.space_group_name_H-M   'P 1'
#
loop_
_entity.id
_entity.type
_entity.pdbx_description
1 polymer ?
#
loop_
_entity_poly.entity_id
_entity_poly.type
_entity_poly.pdbx_seq_one_letter_code
_entity_poly.pdbx_strand_id
1 'polypeptide(L)'
;MQRIMASAAPMLTNNLFTARGNRLMTAADNDHVNWLVQQSMLNAARQRARLYSGQGRLWQQPYAQTRPRDASALSSVWFTAYPASIVTRENGTVLEALGDESLWQALSKIGIQGIHNGPLKKSGGLDGTRHTPTIDGNFDRISFEIDPQLGTEAQLQALTRMAAAHNAVIIDDVIPSHTGKGADFRLAEMAYEDYPGLYHMVEIREEDWPLLPDVAEGRDAQNLSPAQVDALRDKHYIVGQLQRVIFFEPGVKETDWSATPVVVGVDAKPRRWVYLHYFKEGQPSLNWLDPSFAAQQMIIGDALHAIDVMGAKILRLDANGFLGVERKLDGTAWSESHPLSITGNQLLGGAIRKAGGFSFQELNLTVDDIAAMSHGGAD
;
A
#
# COMPACT_ATOMS: atom_id res chain seq x y z
N MET A 1 68.52 -10.28 15.67
CA MET A 1 67.33 -9.51 15.26
C MET A 1 66.38 -10.46 14.51
N GLN A 2 65.48 -11.09 15.26
CA GLN A 2 64.49 -12.05 14.73
C GLN A 2 63.33 -11.29 14.08
N ARG A 3 62.99 -11.68 12.84
CA ARG A 3 61.81 -11.20 12.12
C ARG A 3 60.54 -11.84 12.71
N ILE A 4 59.59 -11.00 13.07
CA ILE A 4 58.22 -11.37 13.48
C ILE A 4 57.41 -11.59 12.19
N MET A 5 56.87 -12.79 11.98
CA MET A 5 55.80 -13.04 11.02
C MET A 5 54.46 -12.90 11.74
N ALA A 6 53.56 -12.09 11.17
CA ALA A 6 52.19 -11.94 11.62
C ALA A 6 51.34 -13.15 11.17
N SER A 7 50.67 -13.78 12.12
CA SER A 7 49.69 -14.84 11.92
C SER A 7 48.35 -14.24 11.48
N ALA A 8 47.89 -14.55 10.27
CA ALA A 8 46.54 -14.28 9.82
C ALA A 8 45.56 -15.27 10.46
N ALA A 9 44.55 -14.77 11.19
CA ALA A 9 43.44 -15.58 11.68
C ALA A 9 42.40 -15.77 10.57
N PRO A 10 41.85 -16.98 10.34
CA PRO A 10 40.75 -17.16 9.42
C PRO A 10 39.44 -16.71 10.08
N MET A 11 38.69 -15.83 9.42
CA MET A 11 37.27 -15.58 9.72
C MET A 11 36.48 -16.86 9.39
N LEU A 12 36.14 -17.64 10.42
CA LEU A 12 35.18 -18.72 10.33
C LEU A 12 33.77 -18.12 10.26
N THR A 13 33.17 -18.09 9.07
CA THR A 13 31.72 -17.95 8.92
C THR A 13 31.06 -19.24 9.42
N ASN A 14 30.53 -19.22 10.64
CA ASN A 14 29.78 -20.34 11.21
C ASN A 14 28.42 -20.47 10.49
N ASN A 15 28.38 -21.29 9.44
CA ASN A 15 27.12 -21.84 8.92
C ASN A 15 26.74 -23.06 9.77
N LEU A 16 25.85 -22.85 10.75
CA LEU A 16 25.29 -23.93 11.57
C LEU A 16 24.12 -24.57 10.80
N PHE A 17 24.29 -25.83 10.43
CA PHE A 17 23.24 -26.68 9.85
C PHE A 17 22.59 -27.54 10.93
N THR A 18 21.27 -27.73 10.86
CA THR A 18 20.56 -28.73 11.69
C THR A 18 20.70 -30.13 11.09
N ALA A 19 20.37 -31.17 11.87
CA ALA A 19 20.39 -32.58 11.44
C ALA A 19 19.48 -32.91 10.23
N ARG A 20 18.71 -31.95 9.72
CA ARG A 20 17.87 -32.06 8.51
C ARG A 20 18.39 -31.23 7.32
N GLY A 21 19.58 -30.65 7.38
CA GLY A 21 20.16 -29.91 6.25
C GLY A 21 19.61 -28.49 6.05
N ASN A 22 18.70 -28.01 6.90
CA ASN A 22 18.23 -26.62 6.85
C ASN A 22 19.24 -25.69 7.55
N ARG A 23 19.59 -24.60 6.86
CA ARG A 23 20.41 -23.48 7.38
C ARG A 23 19.64 -22.79 8.51
N LEU A 24 20.26 -22.59 9.67
CA LEU A 24 19.67 -21.76 10.73
C LEU A 24 19.77 -20.26 10.36
N MET A 25 18.77 -19.45 10.71
CA MET A 25 18.87 -17.99 10.57
C MET A 25 20.10 -17.47 11.33
N THR A 26 20.87 -16.62 10.67
CA THR A 26 22.00 -15.93 11.30
C THR A 26 21.52 -14.74 12.12
N ALA A 27 22.38 -14.19 13.00
CA ALA A 27 22.07 -12.95 13.71
C ALA A 27 21.75 -11.80 12.74
N ALA A 28 22.48 -11.70 11.62
CA ALA A 28 22.23 -10.71 10.59
C ALA A 28 20.87 -10.88 9.90
N ASP A 29 20.42 -12.12 9.69
CA ASP A 29 19.09 -12.39 9.12
C ASP A 29 17.98 -11.97 10.09
N ASN A 30 18.16 -12.21 11.39
CA ASN A 30 17.22 -11.76 12.43
C ASN A 30 17.18 -10.24 12.55
N ASP A 31 18.34 -9.57 12.49
CA ASP A 31 18.41 -8.11 12.52
C ASP A 31 17.71 -7.49 11.31
N HIS A 32 17.82 -8.11 10.14
CA HIS A 32 17.11 -7.65 8.94
C HIS A 32 15.59 -7.79 9.06
N VAL A 33 15.08 -8.95 9.53
CA VAL A 33 13.63 -9.13 9.76
C VAL A 33 13.11 -8.11 10.78
N ASN A 34 13.83 -7.90 11.88
CA ASN A 34 13.45 -6.90 12.87
C ASN A 34 13.39 -5.49 12.28
N TRP A 35 14.36 -5.15 11.43
CA TRP A 35 14.35 -3.88 10.72
C TRP A 35 13.14 -3.77 9.77
N LEU A 36 12.82 -4.80 8.99
CA LEU A 36 11.62 -4.81 8.15
C LEU A 36 10.34 -4.62 8.97
N VAL A 37 10.21 -5.31 10.11
CA VAL A 37 9.05 -5.13 11.01
C VAL A 37 8.95 -3.68 11.51
N GLN A 38 10.08 -3.01 11.79
CA GLN A 38 10.07 -1.59 12.15
C GLN A 38 9.63 -0.68 11.00
N GLN A 39 9.88 -1.06 9.75
CA GLN A 39 9.46 -0.32 8.56
C GLN A 39 8.04 -0.68 8.08
N SER A 40 7.40 -1.71 8.64
CA SER A 40 6.10 -2.22 8.19
C SER A 40 4.95 -1.26 8.51
N MET A 41 4.10 -1.03 7.51
CA MET A 41 2.83 -0.32 7.65
C MET A 41 1.84 -1.10 8.52
N LEU A 42 1.79 -2.44 8.39
CA LEU A 42 0.88 -3.28 9.17
C LEU A 42 1.24 -3.22 10.66
N ASN A 43 2.53 -3.34 10.98
CA ASN A 43 3.03 -3.18 12.34
C ASN A 43 2.74 -1.77 12.88
N ALA A 44 3.01 -0.72 12.08
CA ALA A 44 2.70 0.65 12.47
C ALA A 44 1.20 0.84 12.76
N ALA A 45 0.31 0.28 11.94
CA ALA A 45 -1.13 0.30 12.14
C ALA A 45 -1.55 -0.43 13.43
N ARG A 46 -1.00 -1.62 13.68
CA ARG A 46 -1.25 -2.41 14.89
C ARG A 46 -0.82 -1.68 16.17
N GLN A 47 0.33 -1.01 16.13
CA GLN A 47 0.79 -0.21 17.26
C GLN A 47 -0.10 1.00 17.49
N ARG A 48 -0.46 1.73 16.43
CA ARG A 48 -1.33 2.90 16.50
C ARG A 48 -2.74 2.58 16.95
N ALA A 49 -3.31 1.43 16.56
CA ALA A 49 -4.64 0.99 16.96
C ALA A 49 -4.85 1.03 18.49
N ARG A 50 -3.79 0.84 19.29
CA ARG A 50 -3.81 0.93 20.76
C ARG A 50 -4.18 2.33 21.27
N LEU A 51 -3.91 3.38 20.50
CA LEU A 51 -4.28 4.77 20.81
C LEU A 51 -5.77 5.06 20.56
N TYR A 52 -6.47 4.17 19.85
CA TYR A 52 -7.89 4.31 19.50
C TYR A 52 -8.76 3.32 20.26
N SER A 53 -8.22 2.13 20.54
CA SER A 53 -8.95 1.06 21.20
C SER A 53 -9.45 1.48 22.59
N GLY A 54 -10.73 1.23 22.86
CA GLY A 54 -11.36 1.57 24.13
C GLY A 54 -11.51 3.08 24.41
N GLN A 55 -11.18 3.96 23.45
CA GLN A 55 -11.26 5.41 23.64
C GLN A 55 -12.62 5.97 23.24
N GLY A 56 -13.21 6.79 24.12
CA GLY A 56 -14.54 7.39 23.93
C GLY A 56 -14.68 8.25 22.68
N ARG A 57 -13.57 8.79 22.15
CA ARG A 57 -13.56 9.63 20.94
C ARG A 57 -14.12 8.94 19.70
N LEU A 58 -13.86 7.63 19.55
CA LEU A 58 -14.42 6.85 18.45
C LEU A 58 -15.92 6.54 18.64
N TRP A 59 -16.57 7.01 19.70
CA TRP A 59 -18.00 6.79 19.96
C TRP A 59 -18.82 8.08 19.85
N GLN A 60 -18.20 9.19 19.45
CA GLN A 60 -18.85 10.51 19.45
C GLN A 60 -19.58 10.83 18.14
N GLN A 61 -19.25 10.17 17.04
CA GLN A 61 -19.75 10.52 15.71
C GLN A 61 -20.63 9.40 15.12
N PRO A 62 -21.80 9.74 14.54
CA PRO A 62 -22.56 8.77 13.74
C PRO A 62 -21.79 8.44 12.47
N TYR A 63 -21.73 7.15 12.13
CA TYR A 63 -20.90 6.68 11.01
C TYR A 63 -21.61 5.74 10.04
N ALA A 64 -22.84 5.32 10.34
CA ALA A 64 -23.55 4.32 9.54
C ALA A 64 -24.07 4.87 8.20
N GLN A 65 -24.56 6.11 8.19
CA GLN A 65 -25.09 6.76 6.99
C GLN A 65 -24.03 7.70 6.39
N THR A 66 -23.95 7.74 5.07
CA THR A 66 -23.12 8.71 4.32
C THR A 66 -23.67 10.11 4.48
N ARG A 67 -22.76 11.11 4.45
CA ARG A 67 -23.08 12.51 4.72
C ARG A 67 -22.50 13.45 3.65
N PRO A 68 -22.88 13.28 2.36
CA PRO A 68 -22.32 14.05 1.23
C PRO A 68 -22.42 15.56 1.40
N ARG A 69 -23.54 16.02 1.98
CA ARG A 69 -23.80 17.44 2.18
C ARG A 69 -22.89 18.05 3.24
N ASP A 70 -22.53 17.29 4.26
CA ASP A 70 -21.61 17.75 5.29
C ASP A 70 -20.16 17.75 4.78
N ALA A 71 -19.77 16.73 4.00
CA ALA A 71 -18.49 16.71 3.30
C ALA A 71 -18.37 17.92 2.33
N SER A 72 -19.39 18.15 1.51
CA SER A 72 -19.44 19.29 0.58
C SER A 72 -19.45 20.65 1.29
N ALA A 73 -19.98 20.72 2.51
CA ALA A 73 -19.96 21.94 3.32
C ALA A 73 -18.56 22.28 3.86
N LEU A 74 -17.67 21.28 3.99
CA LEU A 74 -16.26 21.52 4.32
C LEU A 74 -15.47 22.08 3.13
N SER A 75 -15.65 21.47 1.95
CA SER A 75 -15.04 21.95 0.72
C SER A 75 -15.87 21.53 -0.48
N SER A 76 -16.55 22.51 -1.09
CA SER A 76 -17.33 22.31 -2.32
C SER A 76 -16.49 22.48 -3.58
N VAL A 77 -15.35 23.16 -3.46
CA VAL A 77 -14.38 23.38 -4.54
C VAL A 77 -12.97 23.25 -3.96
N TRP A 78 -12.15 22.36 -4.52
CA TRP A 78 -10.77 22.17 -4.11
C TRP A 78 -9.82 22.21 -5.31
N PHE A 79 -8.55 22.48 -4.99
CA PHE A 79 -7.44 22.31 -5.92
C PHE A 79 -6.80 20.93 -5.74
N THR A 80 -6.72 20.14 -6.80
CA THR A 80 -5.97 18.87 -6.79
C THR A 80 -4.54 19.11 -7.24
N ALA A 81 -3.60 18.95 -6.30
CA ALA A 81 -2.18 18.99 -6.54
C ALA A 81 -1.67 17.58 -6.89
N TYR A 82 -0.80 17.52 -7.90
CA TYR A 82 -0.01 16.32 -8.16
C TYR A 82 1.44 16.62 -7.76
N PRO A 83 1.97 16.03 -6.67
CA PRO A 83 3.25 16.43 -6.09
C PRO A 83 4.41 16.51 -7.08
N ALA A 84 4.52 15.54 -7.99
CA ALA A 84 5.57 15.50 -9.01
C ALA A 84 5.46 16.61 -10.08
N SER A 85 4.33 17.32 -10.16
CA SER A 85 4.12 18.46 -11.07
C SER A 85 4.16 19.82 -10.36
N ILE A 86 4.46 19.86 -9.05
CA ILE A 86 4.60 21.11 -8.32
C ILE A 86 6.01 21.67 -8.52
N VAL A 87 6.09 22.83 -9.16
CA VAL A 87 7.34 23.58 -9.29
C VAL A 87 7.59 24.35 -8.00
N THR A 88 8.68 24.01 -7.32
CA THR A 88 9.06 24.63 -6.05
C THR A 88 10.02 25.80 -6.27
N ARG A 89 10.22 26.62 -5.23
CA ARG A 89 11.35 27.56 -5.20
C ARG A 89 12.66 26.78 -5.10
N GLU A 90 13.77 27.43 -5.45
CA GLU A 90 15.09 26.84 -5.27
C GLU A 90 15.29 26.38 -3.81
N ASN A 91 15.69 25.11 -3.62
CA ASN A 91 15.81 24.43 -2.32
C ASN A 91 14.51 24.30 -1.51
N GLY A 92 13.35 24.64 -2.08
CA GLY A 92 12.04 24.47 -1.47
C GLY A 92 11.43 23.10 -1.75
N THR A 93 10.60 22.64 -0.82
CA THR A 93 9.86 21.38 -0.90
C THR A 93 8.46 21.58 -1.49
N VAL A 94 7.83 20.49 -1.93
CA VAL A 94 6.44 20.52 -2.42
C VAL A 94 5.49 21.00 -1.32
N LEU A 95 5.67 20.52 -0.09
CA LEU A 95 4.84 20.93 1.05
C LEU A 95 5.00 22.41 1.41
N GLU A 96 6.19 23.00 1.26
CA GLU A 96 6.37 24.44 1.42
C GLU A 96 5.69 25.24 0.31
N ALA A 97 5.74 24.76 -0.94
CA ALA A 97 5.05 25.41 -2.05
C ALA A 97 3.53 25.38 -1.86
N LEU A 98 2.98 24.24 -1.42
CA LEU A 98 1.55 24.11 -1.12
C LEU A 98 1.14 24.90 0.14
N GLY A 99 2.06 25.09 1.09
CA GLY A 99 1.85 25.85 2.32
C GLY A 99 2.06 27.36 2.19
N ASP A 100 2.40 27.86 1.01
CA ASP A 100 2.73 29.26 0.77
C ASP A 100 1.52 30.18 0.97
N GLU A 101 1.69 31.24 1.76
CA GLU A 101 0.59 32.17 2.07
C GLU A 101 0.03 32.88 0.83
N SER A 102 0.88 33.23 -0.15
CA SER A 102 0.42 33.91 -1.36
C SER A 102 -0.44 32.99 -2.24
N LEU A 103 -0.13 31.69 -2.26
CA LEU A 103 -0.96 30.68 -2.90
C LEU A 103 -2.34 30.62 -2.22
N TRP A 104 -2.38 30.52 -0.88
CA TRP A 104 -3.64 30.43 -0.15
C TRP A 104 -4.49 31.71 -0.24
N GLN A 105 -3.87 32.89 -0.26
CA GLN A 105 -4.57 34.14 -0.56
C GLN A 105 -5.19 34.14 -1.96
N ALA A 106 -4.50 33.59 -2.97
CA ALA A 106 -5.02 33.49 -4.33
C ALA A 106 -6.17 32.47 -4.44
N LEU A 107 -5.98 31.27 -3.87
CA LEU A 107 -6.98 30.21 -3.82
C LEU A 107 -8.27 30.67 -3.13
N SER A 108 -8.13 31.33 -1.97
CA SER A 108 -9.26 31.86 -1.21
C SER A 108 -10.04 32.93 -1.99
N LYS A 109 -9.35 33.82 -2.72
CA LYS A 109 -9.99 34.87 -3.55
C LYS A 109 -10.88 34.29 -4.65
N ILE A 110 -10.56 33.11 -5.18
CA ILE A 110 -11.34 32.44 -6.22
C ILE A 110 -12.29 31.36 -5.65
N GLY A 111 -12.42 31.28 -4.33
CA GLY A 111 -13.38 30.40 -3.65
C GLY A 111 -12.94 28.95 -3.46
N ILE A 112 -11.64 28.64 -3.58
CA ILE A 112 -11.12 27.31 -3.24
C ILE A 112 -11.12 27.12 -1.72
N GLN A 113 -11.74 26.04 -1.27
CA GLN A 113 -11.95 25.67 0.14
C GLN A 113 -11.14 24.43 0.56
N GLY A 114 -10.26 23.93 -0.31
CA GLY A 114 -9.32 22.90 0.08
C GLY A 114 -8.26 22.60 -0.94
N ILE A 115 -7.24 21.88 -0.50
CA ILE A 115 -6.23 21.27 -1.37
C ILE A 115 -6.29 19.77 -1.15
N HIS A 116 -6.48 19.03 -2.25
CA HIS A 116 -6.11 17.63 -2.33
C HIS A 116 -4.63 17.58 -2.68
N ASN A 117 -3.80 17.24 -1.70
CA ASN A 117 -2.34 17.36 -1.77
C ASN A 117 -1.66 16.16 -2.47
N GLY A 118 -2.44 15.20 -2.97
CA GLY A 118 -1.96 13.98 -3.60
C GLY A 118 -1.29 13.02 -2.61
N PRO A 119 -0.81 11.85 -3.07
CA PRO A 119 -0.12 10.92 -2.20
C PRO A 119 1.25 11.48 -1.77
N LEU A 120 1.35 11.91 -0.52
CA LEU A 120 2.59 12.47 0.03
C LEU A 120 3.46 11.46 0.78
N LYS A 121 2.92 10.27 1.06
CA LYS A 121 3.59 9.28 1.89
C LYS A 121 4.67 8.57 1.10
N LYS A 122 5.72 8.15 1.82
CA LYS A 122 6.87 7.45 1.24
C LYS A 122 6.42 6.18 0.53
N SER A 123 6.90 6.03 -0.69
CA SER A 123 6.42 5.05 -1.67
C SER A 123 7.57 4.39 -2.42
N GLY A 124 7.28 3.40 -3.26
CA GLY A 124 8.27 2.61 -3.98
C GLY A 124 8.39 1.19 -3.43
N GLY A 125 9.63 0.78 -3.15
CA GLY A 125 9.93 -0.55 -2.65
C GLY A 125 11.26 -0.63 -1.93
N LEU A 126 11.68 -1.85 -1.63
CA LEU A 126 12.95 -2.15 -0.97
C LEU A 126 13.74 -3.20 -1.74
N ASP A 127 15.02 -2.94 -1.98
CA ASP A 127 16.03 -3.94 -2.35
C ASP A 127 17.00 -4.10 -1.17
N GLY A 128 16.82 -5.16 -0.39
CA GLY A 128 17.41 -5.30 0.95
C GLY A 128 16.94 -4.15 1.86
N THR A 129 17.86 -3.27 2.23
CA THR A 129 17.56 -2.05 3.00
C THR A 129 17.51 -0.78 2.16
N ARG A 130 17.80 -0.88 0.85
CA ARG A 130 17.83 0.27 -0.07
C ARG A 130 16.43 0.55 -0.60
N HIS A 131 15.98 1.79 -0.49
CA HIS A 131 14.73 2.22 -1.12
C HIS A 131 14.85 2.28 -2.64
N THR A 132 13.81 1.81 -3.33
CA THR A 132 13.62 2.04 -4.76
C THR A 132 12.66 3.22 -4.97
N PRO A 133 12.78 3.95 -6.08
CA PRO A 133 11.84 5.02 -6.42
C PRO A 133 10.40 4.51 -6.52
N THR A 134 9.44 5.42 -6.36
CA THR A 134 8.05 5.15 -6.76
C THR A 134 7.98 4.80 -8.24
N ILE A 135 7.15 3.81 -8.56
CA ILE A 135 6.83 3.44 -9.94
C ILE A 135 5.50 4.05 -10.40
N ASP A 136 4.78 4.75 -9.51
CA ASP A 136 3.44 5.27 -9.78
C ASP A 136 3.13 6.57 -9.03
N GLY A 137 4.05 7.54 -9.02
CA GLY A 137 3.75 8.88 -8.50
C GLY A 137 3.28 8.90 -7.04
N ASN A 138 3.87 8.04 -6.21
CA ASN A 138 3.58 7.81 -4.79
C ASN A 138 2.28 7.03 -4.47
N PHE A 139 1.63 6.40 -5.47
CA PHE A 139 0.50 5.49 -5.21
C PHE A 139 0.94 4.09 -4.73
N ASP A 140 2.22 3.73 -4.87
CA ASP A 140 2.84 2.50 -4.36
C ASP A 140 3.41 2.70 -2.94
N ARG A 141 2.55 3.07 -1.99
CA ARG A 141 2.90 3.44 -0.61
C ARG A 141 3.58 2.31 0.17
N ILE A 142 4.62 2.65 0.94
CA ILE A 142 5.36 1.70 1.79
C ILE A 142 5.56 2.19 3.24
N SER A 143 5.05 3.35 3.60
CA SER A 143 5.10 3.89 4.97
C SER A 143 3.94 4.87 5.22
N PHE A 144 3.68 5.15 6.50
CA PHE A 144 2.81 6.25 6.93
C PHE A 144 3.53 7.60 6.97
N GLU A 145 4.86 7.60 6.91
CA GLU A 145 5.68 8.81 6.92
C GLU A 145 5.63 9.54 5.59
N ILE A 146 5.85 10.86 5.64
CA ILE A 146 5.98 11.71 4.45
C ILE A 146 7.24 11.33 3.68
N ASP A 147 7.13 11.30 2.35
CA ASP A 147 8.28 11.13 1.48
C ASP A 147 9.25 12.31 1.68
N PRO A 148 10.50 12.06 2.09
CA PRO A 148 11.45 13.14 2.37
C PRO A 148 11.78 14.01 1.14
N GLN A 149 11.47 13.55 -0.08
CA GLN A 149 11.60 14.37 -1.30
C GLN A 149 10.48 15.41 -1.43
N LEU A 150 9.33 15.19 -0.79
CA LEU A 150 8.15 16.05 -0.87
C LEU A 150 8.06 17.03 0.31
N GLY A 151 8.69 16.69 1.44
CA GLY A 151 8.84 17.56 2.61
C GLY A 151 8.87 16.78 3.91
N THR A 152 8.37 17.40 4.98
CA THR A 152 8.38 16.87 6.35
C THR A 152 6.99 16.93 6.98
N GLU A 153 6.77 16.16 8.05
CA GLU A 153 5.52 16.23 8.82
C GLU A 153 5.26 17.64 9.38
N ALA A 154 6.31 18.35 9.82
CA ALA A 154 6.18 19.72 10.31
C ALA A 154 5.69 20.71 9.22
N GLN A 155 6.15 20.53 7.98
CA GLN A 155 5.68 21.32 6.84
C GLN A 155 4.22 20.95 6.48
N LEU A 156 3.83 19.68 6.57
CA LEU A 156 2.43 19.27 6.39
C LEU A 156 1.52 19.88 7.47
N GLN A 157 1.94 19.87 8.73
CA GLN A 157 1.19 20.53 9.80
C GLN A 157 1.09 22.04 9.58
N ALA A 158 2.13 22.67 9.02
CA ALA A 158 2.08 24.08 8.64
C ALA A 158 1.08 24.33 7.50
N LEU A 159 1.05 23.47 6.47
CA LEU A 159 0.05 23.47 5.41
C LEU A 159 -1.38 23.34 5.98
N THR A 160 -1.62 22.40 6.89
CA THR A 160 -2.92 22.21 7.54
C THR A 160 -3.35 23.45 8.34
N ARG A 161 -2.41 24.11 9.05
CA ARG A 161 -2.69 25.38 9.75
C ARG A 161 -3.01 26.51 8.78
N MET A 162 -2.29 26.59 7.65
CA MET A 162 -2.53 27.60 6.62
C MET A 162 -3.92 27.42 5.98
N ALA A 163 -4.29 26.19 5.62
CA ALA A 163 -5.64 25.89 5.13
C ALA A 163 -6.71 26.35 6.12
N ALA A 164 -6.56 26.01 7.41
CA ALA A 164 -7.51 26.41 8.44
C ALA A 164 -7.63 27.93 8.60
N ALA A 165 -6.52 28.68 8.47
CA ALA A 165 -6.53 30.15 8.51
C ALA A 165 -7.32 30.79 7.34
N HIS A 166 -7.50 30.05 6.25
CA HIS A 166 -8.28 30.45 5.07
C HIS A 166 -9.67 29.79 5.03
N ASN A 167 -10.15 29.23 6.15
CA ASN A 167 -11.41 28.47 6.23
C ASN A 167 -11.49 27.33 5.20
N ALA A 168 -10.35 26.70 4.96
CA ALA A 168 -10.18 25.60 4.02
C ALA A 168 -9.67 24.34 4.73
N VAL A 169 -9.71 23.21 4.02
CA VAL A 169 -9.27 21.90 4.54
C VAL A 169 -8.22 21.25 3.66
N ILE A 170 -7.50 20.28 4.24
CA ILE A 170 -6.62 19.38 3.50
C ILE A 170 -7.36 18.07 3.23
N ILE A 171 -7.21 17.58 2.02
CA ILE A 171 -7.71 16.30 1.54
C ILE A 171 -6.51 15.40 1.25
N ASP A 172 -6.43 14.21 1.86
CA ASP A 172 -5.33 13.24 1.69
C ASP A 172 -5.81 11.98 0.96
N ASP A 173 -4.88 11.15 0.47
CA ASP A 173 -5.16 9.87 -0.18
C ASP A 173 -5.04 8.68 0.79
N VAL A 174 -6.02 7.79 0.74
CA VAL A 174 -5.95 6.42 1.28
C VAL A 174 -6.07 5.44 0.12
N ILE A 175 -5.16 4.46 0.09
CA ILE A 175 -5.02 3.51 -1.02
C ILE A 175 -5.37 2.11 -0.52
N PRO A 176 -6.67 1.73 -0.51
CA PRO A 176 -7.13 0.47 0.06
C PRO A 176 -6.72 -0.79 -0.74
N SER A 177 -6.41 -0.69 -2.04
CA SER A 177 -6.30 -1.89 -2.89
C SER A 177 -4.90 -2.49 -2.97
N HIS A 178 -3.85 -1.71 -2.70
CA HIS A 178 -2.46 -2.16 -2.87
C HIS A 178 -1.49 -1.35 -2.02
N THR A 179 -0.27 -1.85 -1.88
CA THR A 179 0.91 -1.12 -1.36
C THR A 179 1.99 -1.07 -2.44
N GLY A 180 3.13 -0.47 -2.16
CA GLY A 180 4.37 -0.76 -2.87
C GLY A 180 5.03 -2.05 -2.40
N LYS A 181 6.16 -2.45 -3.03
CA LYS A 181 6.99 -3.60 -2.60
C LYS A 181 7.90 -3.24 -1.41
N GLY A 182 7.29 -2.73 -0.36
CA GLY A 182 7.93 -2.28 0.88
C GLY A 182 8.23 -3.41 1.86
N ALA A 183 8.40 -3.05 3.13
CA ALA A 183 8.77 -4.00 4.16
C ALA A 183 7.70 -5.09 4.38
N ASP A 184 6.42 -4.72 4.30
CA ASP A 184 5.31 -5.67 4.41
C ASP A 184 5.37 -6.76 3.33
N PHE A 185 5.68 -6.39 2.07
CA PHE A 185 5.84 -7.35 0.97
C PHE A 185 7.08 -8.23 1.16
N ARG A 186 8.21 -7.67 1.61
CA ARG A 186 9.42 -8.46 1.89
C ARG A 186 9.20 -9.46 3.03
N LEU A 187 8.47 -9.07 4.08
CA LEU A 187 8.08 -9.97 5.17
C LEU A 187 7.14 -11.08 4.67
N ALA A 188 6.22 -10.77 3.75
CA ALA A 188 5.36 -11.74 3.09
C ALA A 188 6.16 -12.77 2.28
N GLU A 189 7.11 -12.33 1.45
CA GLU A 189 7.99 -13.22 0.67
C GLU A 189 8.81 -14.16 1.57
N MET A 190 9.18 -13.70 2.76
CA MET A 190 9.92 -14.46 3.76
C MET A 190 9.03 -15.38 4.62
N ALA A 191 7.72 -15.45 4.36
CA ALA A 191 6.74 -16.20 5.16
C ALA A 191 6.76 -15.84 6.65
N TYR A 192 7.00 -14.57 6.98
CA TYR A 192 7.03 -14.11 8.37
C TYR A 192 5.61 -13.91 8.91
N GLU A 193 5.27 -14.63 9.99
CA GLU A 193 3.96 -14.55 10.67
C GLU A 193 2.77 -14.58 9.70
N ASP A 194 1.88 -13.59 9.77
CA ASP A 194 0.67 -13.47 8.95
C ASP A 194 0.83 -12.50 7.76
N TYR A 195 2.04 -12.01 7.48
CA TYR A 195 2.29 -11.09 6.37
C TYR A 195 1.95 -11.66 4.98
N PRO A 196 2.12 -12.96 4.68
CA PRO A 196 1.65 -13.51 3.39
C PRO A 196 0.15 -13.26 3.16
N GLY A 197 -0.66 -13.34 4.23
CA GLY A 197 -2.11 -13.11 4.17
C GLY A 197 -2.49 -11.65 3.91
N LEU A 198 -1.57 -10.70 4.04
CA LEU A 198 -1.82 -9.30 3.68
C LEU A 198 -2.07 -9.11 2.19
N TYR A 199 -1.54 -9.99 1.34
CA TYR A 199 -1.58 -9.88 -0.12
C TYR A 199 -2.34 -11.05 -0.75
N HIS A 200 -2.85 -10.85 -1.96
CA HIS A 200 -3.31 -11.95 -2.82
C HIS A 200 -2.10 -12.70 -3.37
N MET A 201 -1.49 -13.53 -2.53
CA MET A 201 -0.19 -14.18 -2.73
C MET A 201 -0.25 -15.64 -2.31
N VAL A 202 0.30 -16.53 -3.13
CA VAL A 202 0.21 -17.99 -2.95
C VAL A 202 1.57 -18.63 -3.15
N GLU A 203 1.98 -19.45 -2.18
CA GLU A 203 3.19 -20.27 -2.26
C GLU A 203 2.96 -21.38 -3.30
N ILE A 204 3.83 -21.45 -4.31
CA ILE A 204 3.76 -22.51 -5.33
C ILE A 204 4.63 -23.67 -4.89
N ARG A 205 4.05 -24.88 -4.92
CA ARG A 205 4.77 -26.10 -4.56
C ARG A 205 5.98 -26.31 -5.48
N GLU A 206 7.05 -26.87 -4.94
CA GLU A 206 8.33 -27.01 -5.64
C GLU A 206 8.19 -27.84 -6.93
N GLU A 207 7.36 -28.88 -6.93
CA GLU A 207 7.07 -29.68 -8.12
C GLU A 207 6.43 -28.88 -9.28
N ASP A 208 5.84 -27.73 -8.97
CA ASP A 208 5.14 -26.85 -9.91
C ASP A 208 5.93 -25.60 -10.28
N TRP A 209 7.14 -25.41 -9.73
CA TRP A 209 8.03 -24.32 -10.14
C TRP A 209 8.36 -24.28 -11.63
N PRO A 210 8.43 -25.41 -12.37
CA PRO A 210 8.59 -25.38 -13.83
C PRO A 210 7.46 -24.67 -14.59
N LEU A 211 6.31 -24.40 -13.96
CA LEU A 211 5.23 -23.60 -14.54
C LEU A 211 5.53 -22.09 -14.49
N LEU A 212 6.40 -21.66 -13.57
CA LEU A 212 6.70 -20.26 -13.34
C LEU A 212 7.82 -19.80 -14.26
N PRO A 213 7.78 -18.55 -14.77
CA PRO A 213 8.85 -18.02 -15.60
C PRO A 213 10.13 -17.85 -14.78
N ASP A 214 11.27 -17.86 -15.47
CA ASP A 214 12.52 -17.41 -14.85
C ASP A 214 12.45 -15.91 -14.58
N VAL A 215 12.99 -15.49 -13.44
CA VAL A 215 13.12 -14.07 -13.11
C VAL A 215 14.50 -13.62 -13.52
N ALA A 216 14.57 -12.64 -14.41
CA ALA A 216 15.84 -12.13 -14.92
C ALA A 216 16.71 -11.53 -13.80
N GLU A 217 18.04 -11.61 -13.96
CA GLU A 217 18.98 -11.07 -12.98
C GLU A 217 18.71 -9.57 -12.73
N GLY A 218 18.71 -9.18 -11.45
CA GLY A 218 18.41 -7.80 -11.03
C GLY A 218 16.93 -7.45 -10.96
N ARG A 219 16.03 -8.36 -11.34
CA ARG A 219 14.58 -8.22 -11.17
C ARG A 219 14.12 -8.99 -9.92
N ASP A 220 13.02 -8.53 -9.31
CA ASP A 220 12.42 -9.19 -8.15
C ASP A 220 11.08 -9.89 -8.47
N ALA A 221 10.63 -9.80 -9.72
CA ALA A 221 9.46 -10.51 -10.21
C ALA A 221 9.47 -10.61 -11.75
N GLN A 222 8.66 -11.53 -12.27
CA GLN A 222 8.38 -11.68 -13.69
C GLN A 222 6.88 -11.89 -13.91
N ASN A 223 6.30 -11.14 -14.85
CA ASN A 223 4.89 -11.28 -15.23
C ASN A 223 4.62 -12.66 -15.83
N LEU A 224 3.50 -13.26 -15.42
CA LEU A 224 3.04 -14.52 -15.96
C LEU A 224 2.39 -14.31 -17.32
N SER A 225 2.66 -15.22 -18.26
CA SER A 225 1.89 -15.30 -19.50
C SER A 225 0.46 -15.82 -19.23
N PRO A 226 -0.51 -15.54 -20.12
CA PRO A 226 -1.87 -16.06 -19.98
C PRO A 226 -1.94 -17.58 -19.81
N ALA A 227 -1.10 -18.32 -20.55
CA ALA A 227 -1.04 -19.79 -20.45
C ALA A 227 -0.55 -20.28 -19.07
N GLN A 228 0.38 -19.55 -18.44
CA GLN A 228 0.84 -19.87 -17.09
C GLN A 228 -0.23 -19.57 -16.04
N VAL A 229 -0.98 -18.46 -16.20
CA VAL A 229 -2.12 -18.14 -15.34
C VAL A 229 -3.20 -19.23 -15.43
N ASP A 230 -3.53 -19.69 -16.65
CA ASP A 230 -4.48 -20.77 -16.86
C ASP A 230 -4.01 -22.09 -16.22
N ALA A 231 -2.73 -22.46 -16.40
CA ALA A 231 -2.17 -23.66 -15.80
C ALA A 231 -2.21 -23.62 -14.26
N LEU A 232 -1.90 -22.48 -13.64
CA LEU A 232 -1.95 -22.31 -12.19
C LEU A 232 -3.39 -22.30 -11.65
N ARG A 233 -4.35 -21.73 -12.39
CA ARG A 233 -5.78 -21.81 -12.09
C ARG A 233 -6.27 -23.26 -12.10
N ASP A 234 -5.87 -24.03 -13.12
CA ASP A 234 -6.29 -25.42 -13.28
C ASP A 234 -5.72 -26.31 -12.17
N LYS A 235 -4.56 -25.92 -11.60
CA LYS A 235 -4.00 -26.50 -10.37
C LYS A 235 -4.56 -25.92 -9.06
N HIS A 236 -5.51 -24.98 -9.16
CA HIS A 236 -6.19 -24.34 -8.04
C HIS A 236 -5.30 -23.47 -7.13
N TYR A 237 -4.19 -22.94 -7.67
CA TYR A 237 -3.38 -21.97 -6.93
C TYR A 237 -4.01 -20.58 -6.93
N ILE A 238 -4.52 -20.12 -8.07
CA ILE A 238 -5.05 -18.77 -8.25
C ILE A 238 -6.41 -18.78 -8.93
N VAL A 239 -7.12 -17.65 -8.89
CA VAL A 239 -8.47 -17.54 -9.47
C VAL A 239 -8.48 -17.54 -11.00
N GLY A 240 -7.33 -17.31 -11.64
CA GLY A 240 -7.18 -17.21 -13.09
C GLY A 240 -7.06 -15.76 -13.58
N GLN A 241 -7.33 -15.57 -14.87
CA GLN A 241 -7.27 -14.25 -15.51
C GLN A 241 -8.42 -13.35 -15.03
N LEU A 242 -8.16 -12.06 -14.86
CA LEU A 242 -9.15 -11.08 -14.41
C LEU A 242 -9.92 -10.45 -15.57
N GLN A 243 -10.94 -9.66 -15.25
CA GLN A 243 -11.76 -8.96 -16.24
C GLN A 243 -10.96 -7.98 -17.10
N ARG A 244 -9.97 -7.29 -16.53
CA ARG A 244 -9.13 -6.30 -17.20
C ARG A 244 -7.70 -6.37 -16.71
N VAL A 245 -6.78 -6.22 -17.65
CA VAL A 245 -5.35 -6.01 -17.40
C VAL A 245 -5.07 -4.51 -17.52
N ILE A 246 -5.08 -3.78 -16.40
CA ILE A 246 -4.75 -2.34 -16.42
C ILE A 246 -3.25 -2.20 -16.72
N PHE A 247 -2.89 -1.16 -17.49
CA PHE A 247 -1.52 -0.95 -17.98
C PHE A 247 -0.97 -2.14 -18.78
N PHE A 248 -1.81 -2.80 -19.58
CA PHE A 248 -1.36 -3.84 -20.50
C PHE A 248 -0.25 -3.31 -21.41
N GLU A 249 0.87 -4.01 -21.42
CA GLU A 249 2.02 -3.71 -22.27
C GLU A 249 2.64 -5.04 -22.72
N PRO A 250 2.64 -5.35 -24.03
CA PRO A 250 3.19 -6.60 -24.55
C PRO A 250 4.63 -6.85 -24.08
N GLY A 251 4.89 -8.07 -23.58
CA GLY A 251 6.21 -8.44 -23.05
C GLY A 251 6.62 -7.78 -21.72
N VAL A 252 5.78 -6.90 -21.15
CA VAL A 252 6.02 -6.25 -19.85
C VAL A 252 4.95 -6.64 -18.84
N LYS A 253 3.68 -6.40 -19.17
CA LYS A 253 2.51 -6.78 -18.37
C LYS A 253 1.39 -7.28 -19.27
N GLU A 254 1.28 -8.60 -19.37
CA GLU A 254 0.25 -9.28 -20.16
C GLU A 254 -0.86 -9.85 -19.29
N THR A 255 -0.60 -10.03 -17.99
CA THR A 255 -1.57 -10.44 -16.97
C THR A 255 -1.41 -9.63 -15.68
N ASP A 256 -2.32 -9.80 -14.72
CA ASP A 256 -2.26 -9.18 -13.39
C ASP A 256 -1.49 -10.03 -12.36
N TRP A 257 -0.79 -11.08 -12.82
CA TRP A 257 -0.08 -12.00 -11.94
C TRP A 257 1.42 -11.98 -12.25
N SER A 258 2.24 -11.96 -11.21
CA SER A 258 3.69 -12.13 -11.34
C SER A 258 4.20 -13.21 -10.39
N ALA A 259 5.32 -13.82 -10.76
CA ALA A 259 6.04 -14.76 -9.91
C ALA A 259 7.32 -14.13 -9.35
N THR A 260 7.64 -14.45 -8.10
CA THR A 260 8.91 -14.08 -7.46
C THR A 260 10.05 -15.00 -7.90
N PRO A 261 11.32 -14.59 -7.72
CA PRO A 261 12.44 -15.52 -7.67
C PRO A 261 12.31 -16.44 -6.45
N VAL A 262 13.29 -17.33 -6.26
CA VAL A 262 13.40 -18.11 -5.02
C VAL A 262 13.76 -17.18 -3.86
N VAL A 263 12.90 -17.13 -2.85
CA VAL A 263 13.14 -16.41 -1.59
C VAL A 263 13.24 -17.43 -0.46
N VAL A 264 14.26 -17.29 0.39
CA VAL A 264 14.41 -18.14 1.57
C VAL A 264 13.63 -17.52 2.72
N GLY A 265 12.64 -18.24 3.24
CA GLY A 265 11.84 -17.76 4.36
C GLY A 265 12.57 -17.76 5.70
N VAL A 266 11.95 -17.17 6.72
CA VAL A 266 12.48 -17.16 8.10
C VAL A 266 12.61 -18.57 8.70
N ASP A 267 11.89 -19.54 8.16
CA ASP A 267 12.01 -20.97 8.49
C ASP A 267 13.05 -21.72 7.64
N ALA A 268 13.88 -20.98 6.89
CA ALA A 268 14.93 -21.44 6.00
C ALA A 268 14.47 -22.31 4.82
N LYS A 269 13.16 -22.32 4.50
CA LYS A 269 12.67 -23.01 3.30
C LYS A 269 12.73 -22.09 2.09
N PRO A 270 13.24 -22.58 0.93
CA PRO A 270 13.15 -21.85 -0.31
C PRO A 270 11.69 -21.84 -0.80
N ARG A 271 11.24 -20.70 -1.31
CA ARG A 271 9.86 -20.49 -1.79
C ARG A 271 9.86 -19.71 -3.09
N ARG A 272 8.85 -19.98 -3.90
CA ARG A 272 8.42 -19.10 -4.98
C ARG A 272 6.96 -18.77 -4.78
N TRP A 273 6.63 -17.51 -5.01
CA TRP A 273 5.28 -17.01 -4.83
C TRP A 273 4.71 -16.54 -6.15
N VAL A 274 3.41 -16.72 -6.32
CA VAL A 274 2.63 -16.01 -7.32
C VAL A 274 1.77 -15.01 -6.59
N TYR A 275 1.81 -13.74 -7.01
CA TYR A 275 1.06 -12.66 -6.39
C TYR A 275 0.33 -11.84 -7.43
N LEU A 276 -0.79 -11.26 -6.99
CA LEU A 276 -1.62 -10.37 -7.78
C LEU A 276 -1.11 -8.93 -7.71
N HIS A 277 -1.13 -8.24 -8.84
CA HIS A 277 -0.99 -6.79 -8.98
C HIS A 277 -1.98 -6.29 -10.04
N TYR A 278 -3.04 -5.61 -9.61
CA TYR A 278 -4.05 -5.08 -10.54
C TYR A 278 -3.49 -3.92 -11.40
N PHE A 279 -2.60 -3.12 -10.81
CA PHE A 279 -1.92 -2.00 -11.43
C PHE A 279 -0.51 -2.42 -11.83
N LYS A 280 0.52 -1.61 -11.63
CA LYS A 280 1.88 -1.97 -12.05
C LYS A 280 2.45 -3.10 -11.17
N GLU A 281 3.45 -3.82 -11.67
CA GLU A 281 4.07 -4.96 -10.97
C GLU A 281 4.56 -4.64 -9.55
N GLY A 282 4.97 -3.39 -9.31
CA GLY A 282 5.40 -2.88 -8.00
C GLY A 282 4.27 -2.58 -7.02
N GLN A 283 3.01 -2.81 -7.40
CA GLN A 283 1.81 -2.56 -6.60
C GLN A 283 1.08 -3.87 -6.23
N PRO A 284 1.64 -4.70 -5.32
CA PRO A 284 0.99 -5.93 -4.89
C PRO A 284 -0.38 -5.65 -4.25
N SER A 285 -1.40 -6.37 -4.71
CA SER A 285 -2.78 -6.18 -4.29
C SER A 285 -3.04 -6.77 -2.89
N LEU A 286 -3.67 -5.97 -2.04
CA LEU A 286 -4.05 -6.32 -0.68
C LEU A 286 -5.21 -7.32 -0.67
N ASN A 287 -5.15 -8.29 0.24
CA ASN A 287 -6.21 -9.30 0.42
C ASN A 287 -7.18 -8.89 1.53
N TRP A 288 -8.34 -8.35 1.13
CA TRP A 288 -9.39 -7.94 2.05
C TRP A 288 -10.24 -9.09 2.60
N LEU A 289 -10.00 -10.34 2.23
CA LEU A 289 -10.73 -11.49 2.80
C LEU A 289 -9.79 -12.57 3.31
N ASP A 290 -8.64 -12.17 3.82
CA ASP A 290 -7.77 -13.04 4.61
C ASP A 290 -8.28 -13.17 6.06
N PRO A 291 -8.21 -14.36 6.70
CA PRO A 291 -8.65 -14.55 8.09
C PRO A 291 -7.97 -13.64 9.13
N SER A 292 -6.78 -13.11 8.85
CA SER A 292 -6.09 -12.16 9.74
C SER A 292 -6.70 -10.76 9.72
N PHE A 293 -7.47 -10.41 8.67
CA PHE A 293 -7.93 -9.05 8.38
C PHE A 293 -6.79 -8.01 8.34
N ALA A 294 -5.58 -8.42 7.93
CA ALA A 294 -4.40 -7.57 7.93
C ALA A 294 -4.57 -6.33 7.03
N ALA A 295 -5.17 -6.48 5.85
CA ALA A 295 -5.46 -5.37 4.95
C ALA A 295 -6.36 -4.32 5.62
N GLN A 296 -7.44 -4.73 6.27
CA GLN A 296 -8.33 -3.82 6.99
C GLN A 296 -7.62 -3.12 8.15
N GLN A 297 -6.83 -3.86 8.94
CA GLN A 297 -6.06 -3.28 10.04
C GLN A 297 -5.12 -2.18 9.53
N MET A 298 -4.38 -2.46 8.45
CA MET A 298 -3.45 -1.49 7.85
C MET A 298 -4.18 -0.26 7.32
N ILE A 299 -5.20 -0.44 6.49
CA ILE A 299 -5.86 0.66 5.78
C ILE A 299 -6.70 1.53 6.72
N ILE A 300 -7.38 0.94 7.71
CA ILE A 300 -8.05 1.72 8.76
C ILE A 300 -7.01 2.48 9.59
N GLY A 301 -5.88 1.85 9.92
CA GLY A 301 -4.77 2.51 10.60
C GLY A 301 -4.22 3.71 9.84
N ASP A 302 -4.11 3.60 8.51
CA ASP A 302 -3.67 4.67 7.62
C ASP A 302 -4.68 5.83 7.56
N ALA A 303 -5.97 5.52 7.45
CA ALA A 303 -7.03 6.53 7.45
C ALA A 303 -7.07 7.31 8.78
N LEU A 304 -6.96 6.59 9.90
CA LEU A 304 -6.90 7.21 11.23
C LEU A 304 -5.63 8.06 11.39
N HIS A 305 -4.49 7.60 10.86
CA HIS A 305 -3.25 8.36 10.82
C HIS A 305 -3.40 9.68 10.04
N ALA A 306 -4.00 9.63 8.85
CA ALA A 306 -4.25 10.80 8.02
C ALA A 306 -5.12 11.84 8.74
N ILE A 307 -6.15 11.41 9.46
CA ILE A 307 -7.05 12.31 10.19
C ILE A 307 -6.36 12.92 11.43
N ASP A 308 -5.75 12.09 12.27
CA ASP A 308 -5.28 12.52 13.59
C ASP A 308 -3.89 13.14 13.60
N VAL A 309 -2.99 12.68 12.72
CA VAL A 309 -1.59 13.13 12.68
C VAL A 309 -1.39 14.15 11.59
N MET A 310 -1.90 13.87 10.38
CA MET A 310 -1.75 14.77 9.24
C MET A 310 -2.80 15.90 9.23
N GLY A 311 -3.92 15.70 9.92
CA GLY A 311 -4.98 16.70 10.05
C GLY A 311 -5.93 16.78 8.85
N ALA A 312 -5.95 15.77 7.98
CA ALA A 312 -6.87 15.70 6.86
C ALA A 312 -8.32 15.65 7.34
N LYS A 313 -9.21 16.33 6.62
CA LYS A 313 -10.66 16.32 6.92
C LYS A 313 -11.47 15.50 5.93
N ILE A 314 -10.93 15.29 4.74
CA ILE A 314 -11.53 14.48 3.69
C ILE A 314 -10.45 13.53 3.18
N LEU A 315 -10.79 12.27 2.94
CA LEU A 315 -9.88 11.27 2.38
C LEU A 315 -10.39 10.81 1.01
N ARG A 316 -9.56 10.93 -0.03
CA ARG A 316 -9.81 10.29 -1.32
C ARG A 316 -9.49 8.80 -1.19
N LEU A 317 -10.43 7.95 -1.57
CA LEU A 317 -10.24 6.50 -1.61
C LEU A 317 -9.80 6.09 -3.02
N ASP A 318 -8.50 5.82 -3.19
CA ASP A 318 -7.92 5.43 -4.47
C ASP A 318 -8.16 3.95 -4.79
N ALA A 319 -8.53 3.64 -6.04
CA ALA A 319 -8.64 2.25 -6.49
C ALA A 319 -9.53 1.36 -5.60
N ASN A 320 -10.52 1.96 -4.94
CA ASN A 320 -11.35 1.31 -3.93
C ASN A 320 -12.41 0.36 -4.53
N GLY A 321 -12.48 0.30 -5.86
CA GLY A 321 -13.28 -0.67 -6.63
C GLY A 321 -12.68 -2.08 -6.71
N PHE A 322 -11.40 -2.25 -6.39
CA PHE A 322 -10.63 -3.47 -6.67
C PHE A 322 -10.21 -4.23 -5.39
N LEU A 323 -11.11 -4.34 -4.41
CA LEU A 323 -10.79 -4.97 -3.11
C LEU A 323 -11.12 -6.46 -3.06
N GLY A 324 -11.92 -6.96 -4.00
CA GLY A 324 -12.32 -8.36 -4.07
C GLY A 324 -11.86 -9.03 -5.35
N VAL A 325 -11.45 -10.29 -5.22
CA VAL A 325 -11.09 -11.16 -6.32
C VAL A 325 -11.66 -12.55 -6.06
N GLU A 326 -12.55 -13.01 -6.95
CA GLU A 326 -13.30 -14.25 -6.78
C GLU A 326 -13.26 -15.10 -8.06
N ARG A 327 -13.02 -16.41 -7.90
CA ARG A 327 -13.10 -17.36 -9.01
C ARG A 327 -14.55 -17.53 -9.47
N LYS A 328 -14.79 -17.42 -10.78
CA LYS A 328 -16.06 -17.82 -11.41
C LYS A 328 -15.98 -19.25 -11.96
N LEU A 329 -17.15 -19.88 -12.13
CA LEU A 329 -17.27 -21.20 -12.75
C LEU A 329 -16.91 -21.16 -14.25
N ASP A 330 -17.22 -20.05 -14.91
CA ASP A 330 -16.95 -19.76 -16.31
C ASP A 330 -16.33 -18.37 -16.49
N GLY A 331 -15.50 -18.22 -17.53
CA GLY A 331 -14.88 -16.94 -17.90
C GLY A 331 -13.76 -16.48 -16.96
N THR A 332 -13.56 -15.16 -16.92
CA THR A 332 -12.55 -14.50 -16.08
C THR A 332 -13.04 -14.38 -14.63
N ALA A 333 -12.10 -14.32 -13.69
CA ALA A 333 -12.39 -14.07 -12.28
C ALA A 333 -13.09 -12.72 -12.08
N TRP A 334 -13.96 -12.62 -11.08
CA TRP A 334 -14.62 -11.38 -10.70
C TRP A 334 -13.68 -10.52 -9.87
N SER A 335 -13.42 -9.30 -10.33
CA SER A 335 -12.63 -8.30 -9.61
C SER A 335 -13.31 -6.93 -9.53
N GLU A 336 -13.89 -6.48 -10.64
CA GLU A 336 -14.53 -5.16 -10.73
C GLU A 336 -15.91 -5.17 -10.11
N SER A 337 -16.19 -4.17 -9.27
CA SER A 337 -17.50 -3.98 -8.63
C SER A 337 -17.93 -5.19 -7.77
N HIS A 338 -16.94 -5.94 -7.28
CA HIS A 338 -17.17 -7.11 -6.45
C HIS A 338 -17.86 -6.71 -5.12
N PRO A 339 -18.81 -7.50 -4.56
CA PRO A 339 -19.51 -7.16 -3.31
C PRO A 339 -18.58 -6.92 -2.10
N LEU A 340 -17.41 -7.54 -2.10
CA LEU A 340 -16.36 -7.26 -1.11
C LEU A 340 -15.85 -5.81 -1.21
N SER A 341 -15.73 -5.24 -2.40
CA SER A 341 -15.37 -3.83 -2.58
C SER A 341 -16.44 -2.93 -1.94
N ILE A 342 -17.73 -3.22 -2.14
CA ILE A 342 -18.81 -2.47 -1.48
C ILE A 342 -18.68 -2.56 0.04
N THR A 343 -18.53 -3.77 0.58
CA THR A 343 -18.42 -4.01 2.03
C THR A 343 -17.18 -3.36 2.64
N GLY A 344 -16.02 -3.47 1.97
CA GLY A 344 -14.77 -2.87 2.40
C GLY A 344 -14.86 -1.34 2.45
N ASN A 345 -15.52 -0.74 1.45
CA ASN A 345 -15.77 0.70 1.43
C ASN A 345 -16.74 1.17 2.52
N GLN A 346 -17.78 0.39 2.83
CA GLN A 346 -18.67 0.69 3.97
C GLN A 346 -17.91 0.66 5.30
N LEU A 347 -17.04 -0.34 5.48
CA LEU A 347 -16.19 -0.45 6.67
C LEU A 347 -15.23 0.74 6.78
N LEU A 348 -14.52 1.07 5.70
CA LEU A 348 -13.53 2.14 5.67
C LEU A 348 -14.20 3.52 5.84
N GLY A 349 -15.24 3.82 5.07
CA GLY A 349 -16.00 5.06 5.19
C GLY A 349 -16.62 5.23 6.58
N GLY A 350 -17.13 4.13 7.17
CA GLY A 350 -17.59 4.11 8.55
C GLY A 350 -16.48 4.45 9.55
N ALA A 351 -15.30 3.86 9.41
CA ALA A 351 -14.16 4.17 10.27
C ALA A 351 -13.72 5.65 10.17
N ILE A 352 -13.70 6.20 8.95
CA ILE A 352 -13.37 7.60 8.66
C ILE A 352 -14.38 8.54 9.33
N ARG A 353 -15.69 8.31 9.13
CA ARG A 353 -16.75 9.10 9.79
C ARG A 353 -16.71 8.98 11.31
N LYS A 354 -16.43 7.78 11.82
CA LYS A 354 -16.30 7.53 13.27
C LYS A 354 -15.14 8.31 13.89
N ALA A 355 -14.09 8.59 13.11
CA ALA A 355 -12.97 9.46 13.47
C ALA A 355 -13.22 10.96 13.21
N GLY A 356 -14.38 11.32 12.63
CA GLY A 356 -14.75 12.71 12.35
C GLY A 356 -14.23 13.26 11.02
N GLY A 357 -13.76 12.39 10.13
CA GLY A 357 -13.44 12.74 8.74
C GLY A 357 -14.58 12.40 7.78
N PHE A 358 -14.40 12.78 6.52
CA PHE A 358 -15.25 12.38 5.39
C PHE A 358 -14.40 11.70 4.33
N SER A 359 -15.04 11.07 3.34
CA SER A 359 -14.32 10.47 2.22
C SER A 359 -15.06 10.66 0.90
N PHE A 360 -14.34 10.59 -0.22
CA PHE A 360 -14.95 10.43 -1.54
C PHE A 360 -14.18 9.37 -2.33
N GLN A 361 -14.80 8.84 -3.39
CA GLN A 361 -14.23 7.73 -4.16
C GLN A 361 -13.54 8.26 -5.40
N GLU A 362 -12.43 7.62 -5.77
CA GLU A 362 -12.00 7.62 -7.16
C GLU A 362 -12.25 6.24 -7.76
N LEU A 363 -13.13 6.22 -8.76
CA LEU A 363 -13.56 5.00 -9.43
C LEU A 363 -13.47 5.18 -10.93
N ASN A 364 -12.68 4.33 -11.56
CA ASN A 364 -12.74 4.08 -12.99
C ASN A 364 -13.72 2.92 -13.28
N LEU A 365 -14.97 3.08 -12.83
CA LEU A 365 -16.07 2.11 -12.95
C LEU A 365 -17.30 2.73 -13.63
N THR A 366 -18.32 1.91 -13.88
CA THR A 366 -19.58 2.39 -14.46
C THR A 366 -20.35 3.30 -13.48
N VAL A 367 -21.26 4.14 -13.99
CA VAL A 367 -22.09 5.03 -13.15
C VAL A 367 -22.94 4.23 -12.15
N ASP A 368 -23.45 3.06 -12.54
CA ASP A 368 -24.24 2.20 -11.67
C ASP A 368 -23.39 1.63 -10.53
N ASP A 369 -22.15 1.24 -10.80
CA ASP A 369 -21.21 0.78 -9.78
C ASP A 369 -20.83 1.90 -8.81
N ILE A 370 -20.59 3.11 -9.33
CA ILE A 370 -20.34 4.30 -8.52
C ILE A 370 -21.55 4.54 -7.58
N ALA A 371 -22.77 4.51 -8.11
CA ALA A 371 -23.97 4.70 -7.32
C ALA A 371 -24.12 3.61 -6.25
N ALA A 372 -23.89 2.34 -6.58
CA ALA A 372 -23.94 1.23 -5.63
C ALA A 372 -22.92 1.41 -4.50
N MET A 373 -21.67 1.76 -4.83
CA MET A 373 -20.59 1.94 -3.86
C MET A 373 -20.77 3.18 -2.98
N SER A 374 -21.56 4.18 -3.41
CA SER A 374 -21.93 5.33 -2.58
C SER A 374 -22.93 4.98 -1.46
N HIS A 375 -23.60 3.82 -1.51
CA HIS A 375 -24.52 3.42 -0.45
C HIS A 375 -23.76 2.87 0.76
N GLY A 376 -23.56 3.73 1.76
CA GLY A 376 -22.86 3.41 3.02
C GLY A 376 -21.33 3.50 2.94
N GLY A 377 -20.77 3.61 1.72
CA GLY A 377 -19.33 3.77 1.46
C GLY A 377 -18.84 5.19 1.74
N ALA A 378 -18.19 5.80 0.74
CA ALA A 378 -17.74 7.19 0.84
C ALA A 378 -18.91 8.19 0.85
N ASP A 379 -18.63 9.41 1.32
CA ASP A 379 -19.61 10.47 1.58
C ASP A 379 -20.08 11.21 0.33
#